data_AF-A0AAV4GUV9-F1
#
_entry.id   AF-A0AAV4GUV9-F1
#
_cell.length_a   1.000
_cell.length_b   1.000
_cell.length_c   1.000
_cell.angle_alpha   90.00
_cell.angle_beta   90.00
_cell.angle_gamma   90.00
#
_symmetry.space_group_name_H-M   'P 1'
#
loop_
_entity.id
_entity.type
_entity.pdbx_description
1 polymer ?
#
loop_
_entity_poly.entity_id
_entity_poly.type
_entity_poly.pdbx_seq_one_letter_code
_entity_poly.pdbx_strand_id
1 'polypeptide(L)'
;MEQSGASQQRIHLFTAVLVLLIIIVAVAVAGQLEWAHLDYWKAHYIEGPEQIYNRSSGSYDEAAALALQRLEAARAPSSADHHRAATIIYRNIISQEHRLRAEADGTPLADDRELSRLRREMFGRARGHHMAALADLTNAAVARDEADRAIHRFGLPVAQNRNEPRGESPGRPGGVFIIDAALDFAFRGLETLLANDPLLAVLFAEEGGFEGAEFEIIPDEELAEFAQNRREASIQTRRAAAVEVAETEGGAPGARVGAYLDLSQRNTSDSQNSHDSSVNAAKRAIIGRLRTEQGACGQLPTLDQIIEEIRNASDLFSSDPRTKQPRPVLTEKAIAVVRRTSNGERSSAAAATDEEVLRRIWARANDGRNAGRRKKMRQACYDALVDSWERGIGGDVIQCVDGRISRMLGSLSWLDCDERNWEMRRFEQHKNEIFEKAAEIIKASAAEAANQNEDAALKRVGRSYLATTQAELAQIGAVDVAKEKDWIAATRVRIGQMVDQYAATLDQTAPGTVPKHAIGGIKKEACSAL
;
A
#
# COMPACT_ATOMS: atom_id res chain seq x y z
N MET A 1 -42.85 9.67 70.14
CA MET A 1 -41.38 9.57 70.05
C MET A 1 -40.89 8.60 68.97
N GLU A 2 -41.73 7.73 68.39
CA GLU A 2 -41.28 6.74 67.38
C GLU A 2 -41.02 7.30 65.97
N GLN A 3 -41.56 8.47 65.60
CA GLN A 3 -41.33 9.06 64.27
C GLN A 3 -39.90 9.62 64.07
N SER A 4 -39.13 9.81 65.14
CA SER A 4 -37.75 10.33 65.08
C SER A 4 -36.75 9.30 64.50
N GLY A 5 -36.92 8.02 64.83
CA GLY A 5 -35.97 6.96 64.46
C GLY A 5 -35.97 6.61 62.96
N ALA A 6 -37.15 6.65 62.32
CA ALA A 6 -37.27 6.36 60.89
C ALA A 6 -36.63 7.46 60.02
N SER A 7 -36.65 8.70 60.48
CA SER A 7 -35.99 9.83 59.81
C SER A 7 -34.46 9.69 59.88
N GLN A 8 -33.93 9.37 61.06
CA GLN A 8 -32.49 9.11 61.23
C GLN A 8 -32.00 7.94 60.38
N GLN A 9 -32.74 6.82 60.32
CA GLN A 9 -32.36 5.69 59.47
C GLN A 9 -32.31 6.05 57.98
N ARG A 10 -33.26 6.87 57.48
CA ARG A 10 -33.24 7.34 56.08
C ARG A 10 -32.06 8.27 55.80
N ILE A 11 -31.71 9.15 56.75
CA ILE A 11 -30.55 10.03 56.63
C ILE A 11 -29.25 9.19 56.60
N HIS A 12 -29.12 8.20 57.48
CA HIS A 12 -27.95 7.32 57.49
C HIS A 12 -27.83 6.48 56.22
N LEU A 13 -28.93 5.92 55.71
CA LEU A 13 -28.93 5.18 54.45
C LEU A 13 -28.56 6.06 53.26
N PHE A 14 -29.14 7.27 53.17
CA PHE A 14 -28.81 8.22 52.11
C PHE A 14 -27.33 8.62 52.16
N THR A 15 -26.81 8.88 53.36
CA THR A 15 -25.40 9.23 53.57
C THR A 15 -24.48 8.09 53.15
N ALA A 16 -24.82 6.85 53.52
CA ALA A 16 -24.05 5.66 53.15
C ALA A 16 -24.01 5.44 51.63
N VAL A 17 -25.15 5.61 50.94
CA VAL A 17 -25.24 5.51 49.48
C VAL A 17 -24.42 6.60 48.79
N LEU A 18 -24.48 7.84 49.30
CA LEU A 18 -23.70 8.96 48.76
C LEU A 18 -22.20 8.72 48.91
N VAL A 19 -21.75 8.27 50.09
CA VAL A 19 -20.34 7.93 50.33
C VAL A 19 -19.88 6.79 49.40
N LEU A 20 -20.70 5.76 49.22
CA LEU A 20 -20.38 4.66 48.31
C LEU A 20 -20.24 5.14 46.85
N LEU A 21 -21.13 6.02 46.39
CA LEU A 21 -21.05 6.63 45.06
C LEU A 21 -19.76 7.45 44.88
N ILE A 22 -19.39 8.26 45.88
CA ILE A 22 -18.14 9.03 45.86
C ILE A 22 -16.93 8.11 45.77
N ILE A 23 -16.91 7.01 46.53
CA ILE A 23 -15.83 6.02 46.49
C ILE A 23 -15.75 5.36 45.11
N ILE A 24 -16.89 4.97 44.51
CA ILE A 24 -16.92 4.37 43.16
C ILE A 24 -16.37 5.34 42.11
N VAL A 25 -16.78 6.62 42.15
CA VAL A 25 -16.26 7.64 41.24
C VAL A 25 -14.77 7.87 41.45
N ALA A 26 -14.31 7.98 42.69
CA ALA A 26 -12.90 8.16 43.00
C ALA A 26 -12.03 6.99 42.52
N VAL A 27 -12.49 5.74 42.71
CA VAL A 27 -11.81 4.54 42.21
C VAL A 27 -11.80 4.49 40.68
N ALA A 28 -12.91 4.86 40.03
CA ALA A 28 -12.98 4.92 38.56
C ALA A 28 -12.00 5.97 37.99
N VAL A 29 -11.92 7.16 38.60
CA VAL A 29 -10.99 8.22 38.20
C VAL A 29 -9.54 7.84 38.46
N ALA A 30 -9.24 7.26 39.63
CA ALA A 30 -7.89 6.78 39.96
C ALA A 30 -7.45 5.66 39.01
N GLY A 31 -8.35 4.73 38.68
CA GLY A 31 -8.11 3.72 37.66
C GLY A 31 -7.82 4.36 36.30
N GLN A 32 -8.65 5.29 35.82
CA GLN A 32 -8.40 5.96 34.55
C GLN A 32 -7.03 6.65 34.49
N LEU A 33 -6.58 7.28 35.58
CA LEU A 33 -5.26 7.90 35.67
C LEU A 33 -4.13 6.86 35.58
N GLU A 34 -4.27 5.70 36.23
CA GLU A 34 -3.25 4.63 36.19
C GLU A 34 -3.14 3.99 34.80
N TRP A 35 -4.28 3.78 34.12
CA TRP A 35 -4.31 3.26 32.74
C TRP A 35 -3.75 4.28 31.74
N ALA A 36 -4.14 5.55 31.84
CA ALA A 36 -3.57 6.62 31.01
C ALA A 36 -2.06 6.77 31.22
N HIS A 37 -1.58 6.63 32.46
CA HIS A 37 -0.15 6.65 32.76
C HIS A 37 0.59 5.43 32.20
N LEU A 38 -0.01 4.24 32.24
CA LEU A 38 0.57 3.03 31.66
C LEU A 38 0.64 3.11 30.12
N ASP A 39 -0.41 3.58 29.46
CA ASP A 39 -0.43 3.74 28.00
C ASP A 39 0.52 4.86 27.55
N TYR A 40 0.60 5.96 28.32
CA TYR A 40 1.63 6.97 28.15
C TYR A 40 3.03 6.35 28.27
N TRP A 41 3.30 5.58 29.33
CA TRP A 41 4.61 4.95 29.53
C TRP A 41 4.96 3.94 28.44
N LYS A 42 4.01 3.11 28.02
CA LYS A 42 4.21 2.17 26.92
C LYS A 42 4.55 2.91 25.64
N ALA A 43 3.74 3.90 25.28
CA ALA A 43 3.98 4.74 24.11
C ALA A 43 5.31 5.50 24.17
N HIS A 44 5.72 5.97 25.36
CA HIS A 44 6.88 6.83 25.52
C HIS A 44 8.19 6.10 25.85
N TYR A 45 8.17 4.83 26.20
CA TYR A 45 9.40 4.16 26.66
C TYR A 45 9.55 2.72 26.20
N ILE A 46 8.47 2.07 25.77
CA ILE A 46 8.48 0.64 25.43
C ILE A 46 8.26 0.43 23.94
N GLU A 47 7.28 1.12 23.36
CA GLU A 47 6.86 0.90 21.99
C GLU A 47 7.74 1.64 20.98
N GLY A 48 8.03 0.95 19.89
CA GLY A 48 8.70 1.54 18.73
C GLY A 48 7.77 2.51 17.99
N PRO A 49 8.32 3.46 17.19
CA PRO A 49 7.52 4.45 16.47
C PRO A 49 6.43 3.85 15.57
N GLU A 50 6.68 2.68 14.98
CA GLU A 50 5.71 1.96 14.16
C GLU A 50 4.50 1.46 14.95
N GLN A 51 4.71 0.89 16.13
CA GLN A 51 3.61 0.43 17.01
C GLN A 51 2.77 1.62 17.49
N ILE A 52 3.43 2.74 17.78
CA ILE A 52 2.74 4.00 18.13
C ILE A 52 1.92 4.48 16.94
N TYR A 53 2.51 4.55 15.74
CA TYR A 53 1.81 5.00 14.53
C TYR A 53 0.63 4.11 14.16
N ASN A 54 0.72 2.79 14.37
CA ASN A 54 -0.38 1.86 14.10
C ASN A 54 -1.64 2.12 14.96
N ARG A 55 -1.52 2.94 16.02
CA ARG A 55 -2.67 3.42 16.82
C ARG A 55 -3.30 4.70 16.25
N SER A 56 -2.66 5.34 15.28
CA SER A 56 -3.19 6.52 14.60
C SER A 56 -4.44 6.17 13.80
N SER A 57 -5.41 7.07 13.82
CA SER A 57 -6.65 7.04 13.04
C SER A 57 -6.47 7.41 11.56
N GLY A 58 -5.24 7.79 11.17
CA GLY A 58 -4.92 8.30 9.83
C GLY A 58 -4.96 9.83 9.71
N SER A 59 -5.39 10.54 10.76
CA SER A 59 -5.18 11.99 10.92
C SER A 59 -3.90 12.31 11.69
N TYR A 60 -3.45 13.57 11.73
CA TYR A 60 -2.32 13.98 12.59
C TYR A 60 -2.74 14.08 14.06
N ASP A 61 -3.02 12.92 14.65
CA ASP A 61 -3.38 12.74 16.06
C ASP A 61 -2.16 12.60 16.97
N GLU A 62 -2.38 12.47 18.29
CA GLU A 62 -1.31 12.36 19.29
C GLU A 62 -0.36 11.18 18.99
N ALA A 63 -0.91 10.05 18.51
CA ALA A 63 -0.12 8.90 18.13
C ALA A 63 0.78 9.19 16.92
N ALA A 64 0.25 9.79 15.85
CA ALA A 64 1.04 10.19 14.69
C ALA A 64 2.12 11.23 15.05
N ALA A 65 1.77 12.23 15.88
CA ALA A 65 2.69 13.26 16.33
C ALA A 65 3.83 12.68 17.19
N LEU A 66 3.52 11.82 18.16
CA LEU A 66 4.52 11.16 18.99
C LEU A 66 5.42 10.21 18.18
N ALA A 67 4.84 9.48 17.23
CA ALA A 67 5.61 8.62 16.33
C ALA A 67 6.60 9.45 15.49
N LEU A 68 6.13 10.54 14.87
CA LEU A 68 6.99 11.44 14.08
C LEU A 68 8.11 12.04 14.95
N GLN A 69 7.77 12.55 16.13
CA GLN A 69 8.75 13.10 17.07
C GLN A 69 9.86 12.09 17.41
N ARG A 70 9.51 10.82 17.64
CA ARG A 70 10.51 9.77 17.92
C ARG A 70 11.37 9.43 16.73
N LEU A 71 10.78 9.36 15.53
CA LEU A 71 11.51 9.08 14.30
C LEU A 71 12.53 10.19 14.02
N GLU A 72 12.18 11.45 14.28
CA GLU A 72 13.06 12.60 14.10
C GLU A 72 14.11 12.73 15.21
N ALA A 73 13.80 12.26 16.42
CA ALA A 73 14.75 12.22 17.54
C ALA A 73 15.71 11.02 17.47
N ALA A 74 15.52 10.09 16.53
CA ALA A 74 16.40 8.94 16.38
C ALA A 74 17.82 9.39 16.00
N ARG A 75 18.82 8.90 16.73
CA ARG A 75 20.24 9.27 16.48
C ARG A 75 20.79 8.71 15.16
N ALA A 76 20.27 7.57 14.74
CA ALA A 76 20.65 6.86 13.52
C ALA A 76 19.39 6.24 12.90
N PRO A 77 18.51 7.06 12.30
CA PRO A 77 17.29 6.59 11.67
C PRO A 77 17.62 5.66 10.49
N SER A 78 16.93 4.53 10.42
CA SER A 78 17.01 3.65 9.25
C SER A 78 16.18 4.19 8.08
N SER A 79 16.36 3.61 6.90
CA SER A 79 15.52 3.85 5.72
C SER A 79 14.04 3.67 6.01
N ALA A 80 13.67 2.64 6.79
CA ALA A 80 12.28 2.43 7.22
C ALA A 80 11.78 3.54 8.15
N ASP A 81 12.63 4.07 9.05
CA ASP A 81 12.28 5.16 9.95
C ASP A 81 12.04 6.46 9.16
N HIS A 82 12.94 6.79 8.23
CA HIS A 82 12.79 7.93 7.34
C HIS A 82 11.54 7.81 6.46
N HIS A 83 11.31 6.64 5.85
CA HIS A 83 10.11 6.40 5.07
C HIS A 83 8.83 6.54 5.91
N ARG A 84 8.84 6.04 7.16
CA ARG A 84 7.70 6.17 8.07
C ARG A 84 7.45 7.63 8.44
N ALA A 85 8.48 8.42 8.70
CA ALA A 85 8.36 9.85 8.97
C ALA A 85 7.76 10.60 7.76
N ALA A 86 8.28 10.34 6.56
CA ALA A 86 7.73 10.88 5.32
C ALA A 86 6.25 10.49 5.14
N THR A 87 5.91 9.24 5.43
CA THR A 87 4.53 8.72 5.34
C THR A 87 3.60 9.41 6.32
N ILE A 88 4.02 9.62 7.57
CA ILE A 88 3.22 10.35 8.56
C ILE A 88 2.96 11.77 8.06
N ILE A 89 4.01 12.48 7.63
CA ILE A 89 3.85 13.85 7.16
C ILE A 89 2.93 13.89 5.92
N TYR A 90 3.15 13.00 4.94
CA TYR A 90 2.37 12.98 3.72
C TYR A 90 0.91 12.61 3.95
N ARG A 91 0.64 11.53 4.69
CA ARG A 91 -0.72 11.00 4.87
C ARG A 91 -1.50 11.72 5.96
N ASN A 92 -0.85 12.05 7.07
CA ASN A 92 -1.53 12.59 8.25
C ASN A 92 -1.54 14.12 8.26
N ILE A 93 -0.62 14.80 7.57
CA ILE A 93 -0.58 16.28 7.50
C ILE A 93 -0.99 16.77 6.09
N ILE A 94 -0.23 16.41 5.06
CA ILE A 94 -0.39 16.97 3.69
C ILE A 94 -1.68 16.51 3.02
N SER A 95 -2.09 15.26 3.21
CA SER A 95 -3.29 14.69 2.60
C SER A 95 -4.60 15.03 3.32
N GLN A 96 -4.53 15.76 4.44
CA GLN A 96 -5.73 16.17 5.17
C GLN A 96 -6.34 17.42 4.53
N GLU A 97 -7.66 17.44 4.35
CA GLU A 97 -8.37 18.59 3.82
C GLU A 97 -8.20 19.80 4.77
N HIS A 98 -7.62 20.89 4.26
CA HIS A 98 -7.56 22.17 4.96
C HIS A 98 -8.84 22.95 4.67
N ARG A 99 -9.77 22.96 5.65
CA ARG A 99 -11.00 23.73 5.56
C ARG A 99 -10.74 25.18 5.92
N LEU A 100 -10.60 26.02 4.91
CA LEU A 100 -10.39 27.45 5.09
C LEU A 100 -11.57 28.08 5.82
N ARG A 101 -11.25 28.93 6.78
CA ARG A 101 -12.15 29.90 7.38
C ARG A 101 -11.84 31.25 6.76
N ALA A 102 -12.89 32.02 6.52
CA ALA A 102 -12.77 33.34 5.92
C ALA A 102 -13.48 34.37 6.78
N GLU A 103 -12.97 35.60 6.73
CA GLU A 103 -13.69 36.79 7.19
C GLU A 103 -14.94 37.03 6.30
N ALA A 104 -15.78 37.98 6.72
CA ALA A 104 -17.04 38.28 6.01
C ALA A 104 -16.83 38.74 4.56
N ASP A 105 -15.64 39.26 4.23
CA ASP A 105 -15.26 39.70 2.89
C ASP A 105 -14.65 38.57 2.03
N GLY A 106 -14.53 37.34 2.57
CA GLY A 106 -13.94 36.19 1.91
C GLY A 106 -12.42 36.07 2.10
N THR A 107 -11.77 36.99 2.83
CA THR A 107 -10.34 36.92 3.11
C THR A 107 -10.04 35.75 4.05
N PRO A 108 -9.10 34.84 3.73
CA PRO A 108 -8.70 33.76 4.62
C PRO A 108 -8.14 34.30 5.94
N LEU A 109 -8.50 33.67 7.07
CA LEU A 109 -7.99 34.07 8.38
C LEU A 109 -6.45 33.95 8.45
N ALA A 110 -5.82 34.78 9.29
CA ALA A 110 -4.37 34.76 9.50
C ALA A 110 -3.84 33.38 9.93
N ASP A 111 -4.57 32.69 10.82
CA ASP A 111 -4.25 31.33 11.27
C ASP A 111 -4.22 30.33 10.10
N ASP A 112 -5.13 30.45 9.12
CA ASP A 112 -5.20 29.54 7.99
C ASP A 112 -4.05 29.81 7.01
N ARG A 113 -3.62 31.07 6.86
CA ARG A 113 -2.39 31.43 6.12
C ARG A 113 -1.15 30.81 6.79
N GLU A 114 -1.04 30.90 8.11
CA GLU A 114 0.06 30.29 8.86
C GLU A 114 0.05 28.76 8.74
N LEU A 115 -1.11 28.13 8.89
CA LEU A 115 -1.26 26.69 8.72
C LEU A 115 -0.85 26.23 7.31
N SER A 116 -1.20 26.99 6.28
CA SER A 116 -0.80 26.69 4.89
C SER A 116 0.72 26.76 4.73
N ARG A 117 1.38 27.77 5.31
CA ARG A 117 2.85 27.86 5.32
C ARG A 117 3.50 26.66 6.03
N LEU A 118 2.96 26.26 7.19
CA LEU A 118 3.43 25.09 7.91
C LEU A 118 3.29 23.81 7.07
N ARG A 119 2.17 23.64 6.34
CA ARG A 119 1.96 22.48 5.46
C ARG A 119 2.96 22.44 4.30
N ARG A 120 3.35 23.59 3.76
CA ARG A 120 4.45 23.69 2.77
C ARG A 120 5.80 23.32 3.37
N GLU A 121 6.10 23.77 4.58
CA GLU A 121 7.33 23.35 5.28
C GLU A 121 7.35 21.83 5.49
N MET A 122 6.22 21.27 5.93
CA MET A 122 6.04 19.84 6.10
C MET A 122 6.21 19.07 4.78
N PHE A 123 5.77 19.63 3.64
CA PHE A 123 6.07 19.07 2.32
C PHE A 123 7.57 18.97 2.06
N GLY A 124 8.34 20.03 2.34
CA GLY A 124 9.80 20.01 2.25
C GLY A 124 10.44 18.98 3.19
N ARG A 125 9.90 18.80 4.40
CA ARG A 125 10.37 17.78 5.37
C ARG A 125 10.08 16.35 4.90
N ALA A 126 8.88 16.09 4.38
CA ALA A 126 8.53 14.79 3.81
C ALA A 126 9.46 14.42 2.64
N ARG A 127 9.72 15.39 1.75
CA ARG A 127 10.71 15.25 0.68
C ARG A 127 12.09 14.89 1.23
N GLY A 128 12.59 15.63 2.22
CA GLY A 128 13.88 15.38 2.86
C GLY A 128 13.98 13.96 3.45
N HIS A 129 12.91 13.47 4.08
CA HIS A 129 12.86 12.11 4.59
C HIS A 129 12.83 11.05 3.48
N HIS A 130 12.11 11.26 2.37
CA HIS A 130 12.20 10.35 1.22
C HIS A 130 13.63 10.29 0.66
N MET A 131 14.31 11.43 0.48
CA MET A 131 15.70 11.48 0.03
C MET A 131 16.64 10.72 1.00
N ALA A 132 16.47 10.92 2.30
CA ALA A 132 17.27 10.25 3.32
C ALA A 132 17.03 8.72 3.36
N ALA A 133 15.77 8.29 3.18
CA ALA A 133 15.44 6.87 3.08
C ALA A 133 16.11 6.19 1.88
N LEU A 134 16.11 6.85 0.72
CA LEU A 134 16.78 6.36 -0.49
C LEU A 134 18.32 6.34 -0.34
N ALA A 135 18.88 7.33 0.35
CA ALA A 135 20.31 7.38 0.66
C ALA A 135 20.72 6.24 1.62
N ASP A 136 19.95 5.97 2.67
CA ASP A 136 20.24 4.86 3.59
C ASP A 136 20.17 3.50 2.89
N LEU A 137 19.18 3.26 2.01
CA LEU A 137 19.13 2.05 1.18
C LEU A 137 20.39 1.89 0.32
N THR A 138 20.96 3.00 -0.16
CA THR A 138 22.22 3.00 -0.91
C THR A 138 23.37 2.54 -0.04
N ASN A 139 23.51 3.14 1.14
CA ASN A 139 24.60 2.84 2.06
C ASN A 139 24.52 1.39 2.56
N ALA A 140 23.31 0.90 2.86
CA ALA A 140 23.08 -0.48 3.27
C ALA A 140 23.47 -1.48 2.17
N ALA A 141 23.18 -1.17 0.90
CA ALA A 141 23.58 -2.01 -0.22
C ALA A 141 25.11 -2.07 -0.39
N VAL A 142 25.80 -0.92 -0.28
CA VAL A 142 27.27 -0.84 -0.32
C VAL A 142 27.91 -1.62 0.82
N ALA A 143 27.40 -1.46 2.05
CA ALA A 143 27.92 -2.16 3.22
C ALA A 143 27.77 -3.69 3.11
N ARG A 144 26.67 -4.18 2.52
CA ARG A 144 26.49 -5.62 2.24
C ARG A 144 27.51 -6.12 1.23
N ASP A 145 27.66 -5.43 0.12
CA ASP A 145 28.64 -5.78 -0.93
C ASP A 145 30.10 -5.76 -0.41
N GLU A 146 30.43 -4.84 0.49
CA GLU A 146 31.72 -4.85 1.20
C GLU A 146 31.88 -6.04 2.15
N ALA A 147 30.83 -6.40 2.89
CA ALA A 147 30.83 -7.56 3.78
C ALA A 147 30.99 -8.87 2.99
N ASP A 148 30.28 -9.01 1.87
CA ASP A 148 30.36 -10.19 1.00
C ASP A 148 31.76 -10.33 0.39
N ARG A 149 32.35 -9.23 -0.09
CA ARG A 149 33.75 -9.19 -0.53
C ARG A 149 34.73 -9.58 0.57
N ALA A 150 34.49 -9.15 1.81
CA ALA A 150 35.34 -9.50 2.95
C ALA A 150 35.24 -11.00 3.27
N ILE A 151 34.02 -11.57 3.30
CA ILE A 151 33.79 -13.00 3.51
C ILE A 151 34.57 -13.82 2.46
N HIS A 152 34.42 -13.46 1.17
CA HIS A 152 35.13 -14.14 0.08
C HIS A 152 36.66 -13.98 0.19
N ARG A 153 37.16 -12.77 0.51
CA ARG A 153 38.60 -12.49 0.63
C ARG A 153 39.25 -13.27 1.76
N PHE A 154 38.58 -13.40 2.89
CA PHE A 154 39.16 -13.99 4.10
C PHE A 154 38.84 -15.48 4.26
N GLY A 155 38.12 -16.09 3.30
CA GLY A 155 37.67 -17.47 3.39
C GLY A 155 36.88 -17.72 4.68
N LEU A 156 36.23 -16.67 5.21
CA LEU A 156 35.35 -16.82 6.35
C LEU A 156 34.24 -17.76 5.89
N PRO A 157 33.81 -18.73 6.72
CA PRO A 157 32.61 -19.47 6.40
C PRO A 157 31.57 -18.41 6.12
N VAL A 158 30.98 -18.46 4.92
CA VAL A 158 29.69 -17.82 4.68
C VAL A 158 28.87 -18.37 5.81
N ALA A 159 28.66 -17.57 6.87
CA ALA A 159 27.70 -17.91 7.88
C ALA A 159 26.49 -18.16 7.01
N GLN A 160 26.06 -19.44 6.89
CA GLN A 160 24.89 -19.80 6.11
C GLN A 160 23.84 -18.90 6.70
N ASN A 161 23.65 -17.77 6.03
CA ASN A 161 22.93 -16.68 6.61
C ASN A 161 21.55 -17.25 6.37
N ARG A 162 21.05 -17.96 7.37
CA ARG A 162 19.65 -18.28 7.52
C ARG A 162 18.84 -16.98 7.58
N ASN A 163 19.51 -15.83 7.53
CA ASN A 163 19.06 -14.69 6.77
C ASN A 163 19.20 -14.96 5.24
N GLU A 164 18.34 -15.83 4.70
CA GLU A 164 17.53 -15.36 3.57
C GLU A 164 16.96 -13.98 3.99
N PRO A 165 16.26 -13.20 3.16
CA PRO A 165 15.21 -12.41 3.77
C PRO A 165 14.26 -13.41 4.50
N ARG A 166 14.61 -13.88 5.72
CA ARG A 166 13.68 -14.26 6.77
C ARG A 166 12.81 -13.04 6.80
N GLY A 167 11.63 -13.19 6.17
CA GLY A 167 10.84 -12.10 5.63
C GLY A 167 11.00 -10.88 6.50
N GLU A 168 11.44 -9.78 5.88
CA GLU A 168 11.55 -8.45 6.50
C GLU A 168 10.64 -8.41 7.71
N SER A 169 11.21 -8.27 8.93
CA SER A 169 10.49 -8.47 10.19
C SER A 169 9.04 -8.05 10.02
N PRO A 170 8.07 -8.99 10.12
CA PRO A 170 6.72 -8.78 9.59
C PRO A 170 6.20 -7.40 9.99
N GLY A 171 6.07 -6.51 9.00
CA GLY A 171 5.70 -5.11 9.20
C GLY A 171 6.68 -4.06 8.65
N ARG A 172 7.96 -4.37 8.42
CA ARG A 172 8.88 -3.39 7.83
C ARG A 172 8.71 -3.29 6.31
N PRO A 173 8.61 -2.07 5.76
CA PRO A 173 8.50 -1.89 4.32
C PRO A 173 9.80 -2.28 3.62
N GLY A 174 9.69 -3.08 2.55
CA GLY A 174 10.83 -3.44 1.74
C GLY A 174 11.39 -2.29 0.92
N GLY A 175 12.66 -2.42 0.50
CA GLY A 175 13.37 -1.35 -0.20
C GLY A 175 12.67 -0.89 -1.49
N VAL A 176 12.04 -1.82 -2.23
CA VAL A 176 11.25 -1.50 -3.43
C VAL A 176 10.03 -0.65 -3.10
N PHE A 177 9.37 -0.94 -1.97
CA PHE A 177 8.22 -0.16 -1.51
C PHE A 177 8.61 1.28 -1.19
N ILE A 178 9.73 1.48 -0.51
CA ILE A 178 10.25 2.83 -0.19
C ILE A 178 10.54 3.62 -1.47
N ILE A 179 11.13 2.95 -2.48
CA ILE A 179 11.42 3.54 -3.80
C ILE A 179 10.12 3.98 -4.50
N ASP A 180 9.11 3.11 -4.51
CA ASP A 180 7.86 3.40 -5.19
C ASP A 180 7.04 4.49 -4.49
N ALA A 181 7.07 4.53 -3.16
CA ALA A 181 6.47 5.61 -2.39
C ALA A 181 7.15 6.96 -2.65
N ALA A 182 8.49 6.98 -2.79
CA ALA A 182 9.23 8.19 -3.14
C ALA A 182 8.90 8.67 -4.56
N LEU A 183 8.76 7.75 -5.53
CA LEU A 183 8.31 8.08 -6.88
C LEU A 183 6.90 8.67 -6.88
N ASP A 184 5.94 8.06 -6.16
CA ASP A 184 4.58 8.60 -6.07
C ASP A 184 4.57 10.01 -5.46
N PHE A 185 5.33 10.23 -4.39
CA PHE A 185 5.49 11.55 -3.79
C PHE A 185 6.12 12.55 -4.76
N ALA A 186 7.15 12.16 -5.52
CA ALA A 186 7.79 13.03 -6.50
C ALA A 186 6.84 13.49 -7.60
N PHE A 187 5.97 12.60 -8.09
CA PHE A 187 5.04 12.94 -9.16
C PHE A 187 3.73 13.58 -8.68
N ARG A 188 3.27 13.26 -7.46
CA ARG A 188 1.91 13.60 -7.00
C ARG A 188 1.84 14.30 -5.66
N GLY A 189 2.96 14.44 -4.95
CA GLY A 189 2.99 15.06 -3.64
C GLY A 189 2.49 16.50 -3.69
N LEU A 190 2.97 17.29 -4.65
CA LEU A 190 2.56 18.69 -4.83
C LEU A 190 1.09 18.79 -5.28
N GLU A 191 0.66 17.94 -6.22
CA GLU A 191 -0.75 17.82 -6.63
C GLU A 191 -1.64 17.59 -5.41
N THR A 192 -1.25 16.65 -4.54
CA THR A 192 -2.00 16.29 -3.34
C THR A 192 -2.02 17.44 -2.34
N LEU A 193 -0.90 18.15 -2.15
CA LEU A 193 -0.82 19.31 -1.27
C LEU A 193 -1.76 20.42 -1.74
N LEU A 194 -1.69 20.80 -3.03
CA LEU A 194 -2.52 21.86 -3.61
C LEU A 194 -4.01 21.50 -3.61
N ALA A 195 -4.34 20.24 -3.89
CA ALA A 195 -5.73 19.77 -3.89
C ALA A 195 -6.37 19.81 -2.48
N ASN A 196 -5.56 19.65 -1.43
CA ASN A 196 -6.05 19.66 -0.05
C ASN A 196 -5.85 21.00 0.66
N ASP A 197 -5.15 21.95 0.05
CA ASP A 197 -4.88 23.27 0.62
C ASP A 197 -4.94 24.36 -0.47
N PRO A 198 -6.14 24.84 -0.81
CA PRO A 198 -6.33 25.77 -1.92
C PRO A 198 -5.65 27.14 -1.68
N LEU A 199 -5.33 27.48 -0.43
CA LEU A 199 -4.64 28.72 -0.10
C LEU A 199 -3.17 28.72 -0.55
N LEU A 200 -2.56 27.53 -0.68
CA LEU A 200 -1.18 27.43 -1.15
C LEU A 200 -1.01 27.92 -2.57
N ALA A 201 -1.97 27.70 -3.47
CA ALA A 201 -1.90 28.22 -4.83
C ALA A 201 -1.81 29.76 -4.84
N VAL A 202 -2.58 30.42 -3.96
CA VAL A 202 -2.53 31.88 -3.77
C VAL A 202 -1.18 32.31 -3.20
N LEU A 203 -0.69 31.63 -2.16
CA LEU A 203 0.60 31.96 -1.54
C LEU A 203 1.77 31.78 -2.52
N PHE A 204 1.74 30.74 -3.37
CA PHE A 204 2.75 30.56 -4.41
C PHE A 204 2.70 31.67 -5.47
N ALA A 205 1.50 32.13 -5.85
CA ALA A 205 1.33 33.24 -6.78
C ALA A 205 1.85 34.56 -6.20
N GLU A 206 1.54 34.84 -4.92
CA GLU A 206 2.02 36.03 -4.20
C GLU A 206 3.55 36.08 -4.08
N GLU A 207 4.19 34.95 -3.79
CA GLU A 207 5.65 34.87 -3.65
C GLU A 207 6.39 34.87 -4.98
N GLY A 208 5.81 34.29 -6.02
CA GLY A 208 6.45 34.15 -7.33
C GLY A 208 6.15 35.28 -8.32
N GLY A 209 5.22 36.19 -7.99
CA GLY A 209 4.77 37.25 -8.91
C GLY A 209 4.00 36.71 -10.13
N PHE A 210 3.44 35.50 -10.05
CA PHE A 210 2.70 34.87 -11.14
C PHE A 210 1.24 35.33 -11.11
N GLU A 211 0.92 36.40 -11.81
CA GLU A 211 -0.49 36.77 -12.07
C GLU A 211 -1.05 35.89 -13.21
N GLY A 212 -1.96 34.98 -12.86
CA GLY A 212 -2.86 34.33 -13.83
C GLY A 212 -2.31 33.16 -14.63
N ALA A 213 -1.17 32.57 -14.27
CA ALA A 213 -0.71 31.34 -14.89
C ALA A 213 -1.40 30.11 -14.27
N GLU A 214 -1.93 29.21 -15.11
CA GLU A 214 -2.25 27.85 -14.67
C GLU A 214 -0.97 27.24 -14.07
N PHE A 215 -1.03 26.84 -12.80
CA PHE A 215 0.10 26.16 -12.16
C PHE A 215 0.29 24.81 -12.85
N GLU A 216 1.26 24.74 -13.76
CA GLU A 216 1.75 23.46 -14.24
C GLU A 216 2.41 22.75 -13.06
N ILE A 217 1.82 21.63 -12.63
CA ILE A 217 2.35 20.83 -11.53
C ILE A 217 3.57 20.08 -12.08
N ILE A 218 4.74 20.64 -11.87
CA ILE A 218 6.01 20.04 -12.26
C ILE A 218 6.39 18.97 -11.22
N PRO A 219 6.70 17.73 -11.64
CA PRO A 219 7.23 16.70 -10.73
C PRO A 219 8.52 17.15 -10.02
N ASP A 220 8.79 16.58 -8.85
CA ASP A 220 10.09 16.73 -8.17
C ASP A 220 11.14 15.88 -8.92
N GLU A 221 11.75 16.48 -9.95
CA GLU A 221 12.68 15.80 -10.85
C GLU A 221 13.85 15.15 -10.13
N GLU A 222 14.42 15.81 -9.11
CA GLU A 222 15.56 15.30 -8.34
C GLU A 222 15.16 14.05 -7.54
N LEU A 223 14.04 14.08 -6.82
CA LEU A 223 13.57 12.92 -6.08
C LEU A 223 13.17 11.79 -7.02
N ALA A 224 12.52 12.10 -8.15
CA ALA A 224 12.13 11.12 -9.15
C ALA A 224 13.35 10.44 -9.77
N GLU A 225 14.38 11.19 -10.15
CA GLU A 225 15.64 10.67 -10.69
C GLU A 225 16.34 9.77 -9.65
N PHE A 226 16.47 10.23 -8.40
CA PHE A 226 17.14 9.46 -7.36
C PHE A 226 16.41 8.14 -7.08
N ALA A 227 15.09 8.17 -6.95
CA ALA A 227 14.28 6.98 -6.76
C ALA A 227 14.38 6.03 -7.96
N GLN A 228 14.37 6.55 -9.20
CA GLN A 228 14.53 5.75 -10.41
C GLN A 228 15.90 5.08 -10.50
N ASN A 229 16.97 5.78 -10.11
CA ASN A 229 18.32 5.23 -10.02
C ASN A 229 18.39 4.10 -8.97
N ARG A 230 17.67 4.24 -7.84
CA ARG A 230 17.57 3.16 -6.83
C ARG A 230 16.78 1.97 -7.35
N ARG A 231 15.70 2.21 -8.10
CA ARG A 231 14.92 1.15 -8.74
C ARG A 231 15.79 0.32 -9.68
N GLU A 232 16.62 0.99 -10.47
CA GLU A 232 17.58 0.33 -11.36
C GLU A 232 18.59 -0.51 -10.59
N ALA A 233 19.17 0.02 -9.52
CA ALA A 233 20.09 -0.73 -8.67
C ALA A 233 19.43 -1.99 -8.09
N SER A 234 18.17 -1.89 -7.61
CA SER A 234 17.39 -3.03 -7.12
C SER A 234 17.16 -4.10 -8.20
N ILE A 235 16.87 -3.69 -9.44
CA ILE A 235 16.75 -4.59 -10.59
C ILE A 235 18.08 -5.32 -10.84
N GLN A 236 19.22 -4.62 -10.80
CA GLN A 236 20.54 -5.26 -10.99
C GLN A 236 20.87 -6.23 -9.86
N THR A 237 20.53 -5.90 -8.61
CA THR A 237 20.67 -6.85 -7.48
C THR A 237 19.84 -8.11 -7.70
N ARG A 238 18.59 -7.99 -8.16
CA ARG A 238 17.76 -9.16 -8.48
C ARG A 238 18.34 -10.00 -9.61
N ARG A 239 18.89 -9.37 -10.65
CA ARG A 239 19.59 -10.07 -11.73
C ARG A 239 20.78 -10.87 -11.20
N ALA A 240 21.61 -10.26 -10.36
CA ALA A 240 22.75 -10.94 -9.75
C ALA A 240 22.30 -12.14 -8.90
N ALA A 241 21.26 -11.97 -8.09
CA ALA A 241 20.68 -13.06 -7.29
C ALA A 241 20.12 -14.19 -8.19
N ALA A 242 19.44 -13.86 -9.29
CA ALA A 242 18.95 -14.85 -10.24
C ALA A 242 20.08 -15.62 -10.93
N VAL A 243 21.21 -14.97 -11.20
CA VAL A 243 22.43 -15.62 -11.71
C VAL A 243 22.96 -16.62 -10.68
N GLU A 244 23.08 -16.22 -9.42
CA GLU A 244 23.56 -17.08 -8.34
C GLU A 244 22.64 -18.29 -8.09
N VAL A 245 21.32 -18.08 -8.04
CA VAL A 245 20.33 -19.16 -7.92
C VAL A 245 20.46 -20.14 -9.08
N ALA A 246 20.53 -19.64 -10.32
CA ALA A 246 20.71 -20.51 -11.47
C ALA A 246 22.05 -21.25 -11.43
N GLU A 247 23.14 -20.62 -10.99
CA GLU A 247 24.46 -21.27 -10.93
C GLU A 247 24.53 -22.35 -9.84
N THR A 248 23.93 -22.10 -8.67
CA THR A 248 23.86 -23.08 -7.58
C THR A 248 22.99 -24.29 -7.94
N GLU A 249 21.94 -24.09 -8.75
CA GLU A 249 21.10 -25.16 -9.28
C GLU A 249 21.69 -25.83 -10.55
N GLY A 250 22.87 -25.39 -11.01
CA GLY A 250 23.50 -25.90 -12.23
C GLY A 250 22.68 -25.61 -13.49
N GLY A 251 21.94 -24.51 -13.49
CA GLY A 251 21.07 -24.03 -14.57
C GLY A 251 21.81 -23.23 -15.64
N ALA A 252 21.20 -23.17 -16.83
CA ALA A 252 21.68 -22.42 -18.00
C ALA A 252 21.07 -21.00 -18.05
N PRO A 253 21.36 -20.16 -19.08
CA PRO A 253 20.73 -18.84 -19.24
C PRO A 253 19.20 -18.82 -19.12
N GLY A 254 18.50 -19.86 -19.60
CA GLY A 254 17.05 -19.99 -19.42
C GLY A 254 16.61 -20.10 -17.96
N ALA A 255 17.38 -20.79 -17.12
CA ALA A 255 17.11 -20.90 -15.68
C ALA A 255 17.29 -19.54 -14.97
N ARG A 256 18.25 -18.71 -15.42
CA ARG A 256 18.44 -17.33 -14.91
C ARG A 256 17.22 -16.45 -15.18
N VAL A 257 16.68 -16.52 -16.40
CA VAL A 257 15.46 -15.80 -16.79
C VAL A 257 14.29 -16.21 -15.89
N GLY A 258 14.07 -17.53 -15.71
CA GLY A 258 13.02 -18.06 -14.85
C GLY A 258 13.17 -17.61 -13.40
N ALA A 259 14.36 -17.78 -12.82
CA ALA A 259 14.67 -17.35 -11.47
C ALA A 259 14.46 -15.84 -11.27
N TYR A 260 14.84 -15.02 -12.25
CA TYR A 260 14.61 -13.57 -12.19
C TYR A 260 13.13 -13.22 -12.17
N LEU A 261 12.34 -13.80 -13.08
CA LEU A 261 10.90 -13.53 -13.16
C LEU A 261 10.17 -14.02 -11.91
N ASP A 262 10.54 -15.18 -11.37
CA ASP A 262 10.01 -15.68 -10.10
C ASP A 262 10.35 -14.74 -8.93
N LEU A 263 11.60 -14.27 -8.85
CA LEU A 263 12.03 -13.30 -7.83
C LEU A 263 11.29 -11.97 -7.99
N SER A 264 11.09 -11.47 -9.21
CA SER A 264 10.32 -10.25 -9.46
C SER A 264 8.85 -10.42 -9.10
N GLN A 265 8.22 -11.55 -9.42
CA GLN A 265 6.86 -11.86 -9.00
C GLN A 265 6.75 -11.90 -7.47
N ARG A 266 7.61 -12.66 -6.78
CA ARG A 266 7.58 -12.78 -5.30
C ARG A 266 7.79 -11.46 -4.58
N ASN A 267 8.73 -10.64 -5.05
CA ASN A 267 8.99 -9.31 -4.48
C ASN A 267 7.87 -8.31 -4.74
N THR A 268 6.95 -8.64 -5.64
CA THR A 268 5.84 -7.77 -6.04
C THR A 268 4.48 -8.41 -5.80
N SER A 269 4.41 -9.55 -5.10
CA SER A 269 3.19 -10.26 -4.73
C SER A 269 2.84 -10.11 -3.25
N ASP A 270 3.39 -9.09 -2.58
CA ASP A 270 3.13 -8.86 -1.16
C ASP A 270 1.65 -8.50 -0.96
N SER A 271 1.02 -9.12 0.03
CA SER A 271 -0.27 -8.71 0.60
C SER A 271 -0.35 -7.21 0.95
N GLN A 272 0.79 -6.54 1.14
CA GLN A 272 0.91 -5.10 1.34
C GLN A 272 0.90 -4.25 0.06
N ASN A 273 0.80 -4.84 -1.13
CA ASN A 273 0.60 -4.11 -2.40
C ASN A 273 -0.65 -3.23 -2.42
N SER A 274 -1.54 -3.36 -1.43
CA SER A 274 -2.58 -2.37 -1.14
C SER A 274 -2.05 -0.93 -1.05
N HIS A 275 -0.75 -0.73 -0.86
CA HIS A 275 -0.12 0.58 -0.82
C HIS A 275 0.57 1.00 -2.13
N ASP A 276 0.57 0.18 -3.18
CA ASP A 276 1.09 0.54 -4.51
C ASP A 276 0.37 1.78 -5.04
N SER A 277 1.12 2.72 -5.63
CA SER A 277 0.59 4.01 -6.09
C SER A 277 -0.52 3.86 -7.15
N SER A 278 -0.42 2.84 -8.01
CA SER A 278 -1.43 2.52 -9.00
C SER A 278 -2.69 1.91 -8.36
N VAL A 279 -2.54 1.06 -7.34
CA VAL A 279 -3.66 0.53 -6.55
C VAL A 279 -4.37 1.68 -5.84
N ASN A 280 -3.62 2.64 -5.29
CA ASN A 280 -4.19 3.85 -4.67
C ASN A 280 -4.89 4.75 -5.69
N ALA A 281 -4.36 4.88 -6.92
CA ALA A 281 -5.02 5.59 -8.00
C ALA A 281 -6.35 4.92 -8.39
N ALA A 282 -6.36 3.59 -8.52
CA ALA A 282 -7.57 2.80 -8.79
C ALA A 282 -8.62 2.98 -7.68
N LYS A 283 -8.22 2.92 -6.40
CA LYS A 283 -9.13 3.19 -5.27
C LYS A 283 -9.82 4.54 -5.40
N ARG A 284 -9.04 5.60 -5.63
CA ARG A 284 -9.56 6.97 -5.80
C ARG A 284 -10.50 7.06 -6.99
N ALA A 285 -10.16 6.45 -8.12
CA ALA A 285 -10.99 6.44 -9.32
C ALA A 285 -12.33 5.74 -9.08
N ILE A 286 -12.33 4.57 -8.43
CA ILE A 286 -13.55 3.83 -8.08
C ILE A 286 -14.45 4.68 -7.17
N ILE A 287 -13.88 5.24 -6.10
CA ILE A 287 -14.64 6.05 -5.15
C ILE A 287 -15.18 7.32 -5.80
N GLY A 288 -14.38 7.98 -6.64
CA GLY A 288 -14.80 9.16 -7.41
C GLY A 288 -16.01 8.85 -8.29
N ARG A 289 -15.98 7.73 -9.03
CA ARG A 289 -17.13 7.28 -9.83
C ARG A 289 -18.36 6.99 -8.97
N LEU A 290 -18.20 6.28 -7.85
CA LEU A 290 -19.30 6.00 -6.92
C LEU A 290 -19.88 7.28 -6.30
N ARG A 291 -19.05 8.29 -6.02
CA ARG A 291 -19.49 9.62 -5.56
C ARG A 291 -20.37 10.31 -6.61
N THR A 292 -19.93 10.34 -7.86
CA THR A 292 -20.68 10.94 -8.97
C THR A 292 -22.01 10.23 -9.21
N GLU A 293 -22.04 8.90 -9.19
CA GLU A 293 -23.23 8.12 -9.53
C GLU A 293 -24.26 8.03 -8.41
N GLN A 294 -23.82 7.99 -7.14
CA GLN A 294 -24.70 7.74 -5.99
C GLN A 294 -25.01 9.01 -5.18
N GLY A 295 -24.33 10.13 -5.48
CA GLY A 295 -24.49 11.38 -4.76
C GLY A 295 -23.91 11.38 -3.33
N ALA A 296 -24.53 12.17 -2.47
CA ALA A 296 -24.06 12.43 -1.11
C ALA A 296 -24.18 11.19 -0.21
N CYS A 297 -23.16 10.95 0.62
CA CYS A 297 -23.10 9.76 1.49
C CYS A 297 -24.30 9.63 2.45
N GLY A 298 -24.88 10.75 2.89
CA GLY A 298 -26.05 10.77 3.78
C GLY A 298 -27.31 10.12 3.21
N GLN A 299 -27.40 9.94 1.89
CA GLN A 299 -28.53 9.28 1.21
C GLN A 299 -28.32 7.76 1.07
N LEU A 300 -27.13 7.25 1.42
CA LEU A 300 -26.77 5.84 1.35
C LEU A 300 -27.22 5.09 2.61
N PRO A 301 -27.36 3.75 2.57
CA PRO A 301 -27.73 2.96 3.75
C PRO A 301 -26.84 3.27 4.95
N THR A 302 -27.41 3.35 6.15
CA THR A 302 -26.65 3.54 7.38
C THR A 302 -25.91 2.26 7.76
N LEU A 303 -24.86 2.36 8.58
CA LEU A 303 -24.15 1.19 9.08
C LEU A 303 -25.06 0.24 9.86
N ASP A 304 -26.05 0.76 10.60
CA ASP A 304 -27.04 -0.05 11.32
C ASP A 304 -27.94 -0.84 10.37
N GLN A 305 -28.37 -0.23 9.25
CA GLN A 305 -29.13 -0.92 8.22
C GLN A 305 -28.30 -2.04 7.57
N ILE A 306 -27.00 -1.80 7.36
CA ILE A 306 -26.07 -2.81 6.85
C ILE A 306 -25.94 -3.97 7.85
N ILE A 307 -25.75 -3.68 9.14
CA ILE A 307 -25.68 -4.68 10.21
C ILE A 307 -26.97 -5.51 10.29
N GLU A 308 -28.13 -4.86 10.25
CA GLU A 308 -29.43 -5.52 10.27
C GLU A 308 -29.61 -6.44 9.05
N GLU A 309 -29.25 -5.96 7.85
CA GLU A 309 -29.27 -6.78 6.64
C GLU A 309 -28.32 -7.97 6.77
N ILE A 310 -27.10 -7.80 7.30
CA ILE A 310 -26.15 -8.90 7.53
C ILE A 310 -26.74 -9.96 8.47
N ARG A 311 -27.39 -9.55 9.56
CA ARG A 311 -28.03 -10.48 10.52
C ARG A 311 -29.17 -11.25 9.87
N ASN A 312 -30.07 -10.53 9.19
CA ASN A 312 -31.27 -11.10 8.55
C ASN A 312 -30.91 -11.97 7.35
N ALA A 313 -29.80 -11.70 6.69
CA ALA A 313 -29.28 -12.46 5.55
C ALA A 313 -28.18 -13.47 5.93
N SER A 314 -28.00 -13.80 7.22
CA SER A 314 -26.95 -14.72 7.67
C SER A 314 -27.01 -16.10 7.00
N ASP A 315 -28.20 -16.56 6.59
CA ASP A 315 -28.38 -17.79 5.81
C ASP A 315 -28.02 -17.67 4.32
N LEU A 316 -28.03 -16.44 3.79
CA LEU A 316 -27.68 -16.14 2.39
C LEU A 316 -26.17 -16.06 2.20
N PHE A 317 -25.41 -15.77 3.25
CA PHE A 317 -23.96 -15.77 3.23
C PHE A 317 -23.44 -17.21 3.35
N SER A 318 -22.92 -17.75 2.26
CA SER A 318 -22.47 -19.15 2.21
C SER A 318 -21.46 -19.44 3.31
N SER A 319 -21.58 -20.62 3.93
CA SER A 319 -20.49 -21.16 4.75
C SER A 319 -19.26 -21.27 3.85
N ASP A 320 -18.26 -20.42 4.05
CA ASP A 320 -17.00 -20.54 3.31
C ASP A 320 -16.44 -21.95 3.59
N PRO A 321 -16.39 -22.85 2.59
CA PRO A 321 -15.89 -24.20 2.80
C PRO A 321 -14.43 -24.22 3.27
N ARG A 322 -13.69 -23.10 3.11
CA ARG A 322 -12.28 -22.96 3.50
C ARG A 322 -12.09 -22.71 4.99
N THR A 323 -13.00 -21.99 5.66
CA THR A 323 -12.74 -21.50 7.02
C THR A 323 -13.09 -22.51 8.11
N LYS A 324 -13.89 -23.55 7.81
CA LYS A 324 -14.45 -24.53 8.79
C LYS A 324 -15.16 -23.87 9.99
N GLN A 325 -15.33 -22.54 10.02
CA GLN A 325 -15.90 -21.82 11.15
C GLN A 325 -17.43 -21.84 11.08
N PRO A 326 -18.13 -21.88 12.23
CA PRO A 326 -19.59 -21.79 12.27
C PRO A 326 -20.06 -20.43 11.72
N ARG A 327 -21.16 -20.41 10.95
CA ARG A 327 -21.74 -19.17 10.39
C ARG A 327 -22.00 -18.05 11.41
N PRO A 328 -22.47 -18.32 12.65
CA PRO A 328 -22.64 -17.27 13.65
C PRO A 328 -21.34 -16.52 13.96
N VAL A 329 -20.20 -17.23 13.98
CA VAL A 329 -18.89 -16.63 14.26
C VAL A 329 -18.45 -15.69 13.13
N LEU A 330 -18.62 -16.10 11.87
CA LEU A 330 -18.30 -15.27 10.71
C LEU A 330 -19.20 -14.02 10.64
N THR A 331 -20.47 -14.16 11.00
CA THR A 331 -21.42 -13.06 11.04
C THR A 331 -21.02 -12.01 12.09
N GLU A 332 -20.66 -12.44 13.29
CA GLU A 332 -20.16 -11.53 14.32
C GLU A 332 -18.82 -10.88 13.92
N LYS A 333 -17.93 -11.62 13.23
CA LYS A 333 -16.70 -11.04 12.67
C LYS A 333 -16.98 -9.92 11.66
N ALA A 334 -17.90 -10.14 10.72
CA ALA A 334 -18.28 -9.11 9.75
C ALA A 334 -18.90 -7.89 10.45
N ILE A 335 -19.83 -8.10 11.39
CA ILE A 335 -20.47 -7.03 12.17
C ILE A 335 -19.44 -6.23 12.97
N ALA A 336 -18.44 -6.89 13.57
CA ALA A 336 -17.37 -6.22 14.29
C ALA A 336 -16.55 -5.29 13.39
N VAL A 337 -16.30 -5.67 12.13
CA VAL A 337 -15.65 -4.79 11.14
C VAL A 337 -16.55 -3.62 10.78
N VAL A 338 -17.85 -3.84 10.53
CA VAL A 338 -18.80 -2.74 10.27
C VAL A 338 -18.83 -1.75 11.44
N ARG A 339 -18.86 -2.24 12.69
CA ARG A 339 -18.76 -1.38 13.87
C ARG A 339 -17.42 -0.65 13.97
N ARG A 340 -16.30 -1.27 13.56
CA ARG A 340 -15.02 -0.56 13.50
C ARG A 340 -15.07 0.59 12.48
N THR A 341 -15.75 0.38 11.34
CA THR A 341 -15.88 1.43 10.32
C THR A 341 -16.66 2.65 10.79
N SER A 342 -17.53 2.54 11.80
CA SER A 342 -18.24 3.71 12.35
C SER A 342 -17.33 4.73 13.05
N ASN A 343 -16.05 4.39 13.26
CA ASN A 343 -15.05 5.36 13.70
C ASN A 343 -14.69 6.37 12.59
N GLY A 344 -15.12 6.13 11.35
CA GLY A 344 -14.91 7.04 10.22
C GLY A 344 -13.43 7.22 9.87
N GLU A 345 -12.61 6.17 10.03
CA GLU A 345 -11.18 6.24 9.74
C GLU A 345 -10.95 6.59 8.27
N ARG A 346 -10.10 7.59 8.00
CA ARG A 346 -9.84 8.09 6.65
C ARG A 346 -8.60 7.45 6.06
N SER A 347 -8.74 6.88 4.88
CA SER A 347 -7.60 6.51 4.03
C SER A 347 -7.23 7.68 3.13
N SER A 348 -6.00 8.17 3.26
CA SER A 348 -5.43 9.15 2.33
C SER A 348 -5.26 8.54 0.94
N ALA A 349 -4.83 7.28 0.87
CA ALA A 349 -4.65 6.54 -0.37
C ALA A 349 -5.94 6.46 -1.22
N ALA A 350 -7.10 6.31 -0.56
CA ALA A 350 -8.40 6.24 -1.20
C ALA A 350 -9.14 7.60 -1.23
N ALA A 351 -8.63 8.60 -0.51
CA ALA A 351 -9.28 9.89 -0.26
C ALA A 351 -10.73 9.77 0.25
N ALA A 352 -10.99 8.79 1.13
CA ALA A 352 -12.31 8.46 1.67
C ALA A 352 -12.21 7.78 3.04
N THR A 353 -13.31 7.81 3.79
CA THR A 353 -13.43 6.99 5.00
C THR A 353 -13.85 5.57 4.66
N ASP A 354 -13.48 4.62 5.50
CA ASP A 354 -13.93 3.24 5.33
C ASP A 354 -15.44 3.08 5.50
N GLU A 355 -16.08 3.88 6.37
CA GLU A 355 -17.53 4.03 6.42
C GLU A 355 -18.11 4.41 5.04
N GLU A 356 -17.60 5.48 4.43
CA GLU A 356 -18.09 5.94 3.13
C GLU A 356 -17.96 4.84 2.09
N VAL A 357 -16.79 4.20 2.04
CA VAL A 357 -16.50 3.12 1.10
C VAL A 357 -17.48 1.97 1.29
N LEU A 358 -17.68 1.49 2.52
CA LEU A 358 -18.62 0.41 2.82
C LEU A 358 -20.04 0.78 2.38
N ARG A 359 -20.54 1.95 2.77
CA ARG A 359 -21.90 2.41 2.44
C ARG A 359 -22.12 2.51 0.93
N ARG A 360 -21.11 3.00 0.19
CA ARG A 360 -21.16 3.11 -1.28
C ARG A 360 -21.19 1.75 -1.96
N ILE A 361 -20.31 0.82 -1.56
CA ILE A 361 -20.30 -0.54 -2.08
C ILE A 361 -21.61 -1.26 -1.76
N TRP A 362 -22.12 -1.07 -0.54
CA TRP A 362 -23.38 -1.66 -0.13
C TRP A 362 -24.56 -1.07 -0.93
N ALA A 363 -24.59 0.24 -1.15
CA ALA A 363 -25.58 0.85 -2.04
C ALA A 363 -25.44 0.36 -3.48
N ARG A 364 -24.21 0.11 -3.95
CA ARG A 364 -23.90 -0.29 -5.34
C ARG A 364 -24.51 -1.63 -5.72
N ALA A 365 -24.62 -2.58 -4.80
CA ALA A 365 -25.31 -3.84 -5.03
C ALA A 365 -26.81 -3.66 -5.35
N ASN A 366 -27.42 -2.55 -4.91
CA ASN A 366 -28.83 -2.23 -5.16
C ASN A 366 -29.07 -1.49 -6.48
N ASP A 367 -28.01 -1.07 -7.19
CA ASP A 367 -28.13 -0.48 -8.53
C ASP A 367 -28.93 -1.41 -9.46
N GLY A 368 -29.87 -0.85 -10.23
CA GLY A 368 -30.73 -1.63 -11.13
C GLY A 368 -29.94 -2.44 -12.16
N ARG A 369 -28.78 -1.92 -12.59
CA ARG A 369 -27.86 -2.61 -13.51
C ARG A 369 -27.18 -3.84 -12.88
N ASN A 370 -27.23 -3.95 -11.56
CA ASN A 370 -26.68 -5.05 -10.78
C ASN A 370 -27.76 -6.06 -10.31
N ALA A 371 -29.01 -5.96 -10.76
CA ALA A 371 -30.10 -6.82 -10.26
C ALA A 371 -29.78 -8.33 -10.30
N GLY A 372 -29.23 -8.84 -11.40
CA GLY A 372 -28.87 -10.26 -11.56
C GLY A 372 -27.67 -10.74 -10.75
N ARG A 373 -26.91 -9.83 -10.14
CA ARG A 373 -25.64 -10.07 -9.45
C ARG A 373 -25.62 -9.53 -8.01
N ARG A 374 -26.68 -8.82 -7.59
CA ARG A 374 -26.87 -8.23 -6.26
C ARG A 374 -26.48 -9.17 -5.12
N LYS A 375 -27.00 -10.40 -5.14
CA LYS A 375 -26.70 -11.40 -4.09
C LYS A 375 -25.20 -11.75 -4.04
N LYS A 376 -24.54 -11.90 -5.20
CA LYS A 376 -23.10 -12.18 -5.27
C LYS A 376 -22.26 -10.99 -4.81
N MET A 377 -22.67 -9.77 -5.14
CA MET A 377 -21.99 -8.54 -4.67
C MET A 377 -22.11 -8.40 -3.15
N ARG A 378 -23.29 -8.65 -2.59
CA ARG A 378 -23.51 -8.70 -1.13
C ARG A 378 -22.62 -9.74 -0.46
N GLN A 379 -22.58 -10.96 -1.01
CA GLN A 379 -21.70 -12.02 -0.54
C GLN A 379 -20.24 -11.59 -0.57
N ALA A 380 -19.76 -11.07 -1.70
CA ALA A 380 -18.36 -10.66 -1.83
C ALA A 380 -18.00 -9.53 -0.85
N CYS A 381 -18.91 -8.59 -0.60
CA CYS A 381 -18.72 -7.54 0.39
C CYS A 381 -18.69 -8.10 1.82
N TYR A 382 -19.58 -9.06 2.14
CA TYR A 382 -19.55 -9.78 3.41
C TYR A 382 -18.23 -10.56 3.59
N ASP A 383 -17.78 -11.29 2.57
CA ASP A 383 -16.52 -12.04 2.61
C ASP A 383 -15.33 -11.08 2.81
N ALA A 384 -15.33 -9.92 2.13
CA ALA A 384 -14.33 -8.88 2.32
C ALA A 384 -14.28 -8.32 3.76
N LEU A 385 -15.44 -8.20 4.43
CA LEU A 385 -15.52 -7.82 5.84
C LEU A 385 -14.96 -8.92 6.75
N VAL A 386 -15.25 -10.19 6.47
CA VAL A 386 -14.68 -11.32 7.22
C VAL A 386 -13.16 -11.40 7.02
N ASP A 387 -12.69 -11.26 5.79
CA ASP A 387 -11.27 -11.30 5.41
C ASP A 387 -10.48 -10.10 5.92
N SER A 388 -11.15 -9.06 6.42
CA SER A 388 -10.51 -7.93 7.10
C SER A 388 -9.97 -8.29 8.49
N TRP A 389 -10.17 -9.52 8.95
CA TRP A 389 -9.47 -10.09 10.10
C TRP A 389 -8.17 -10.77 9.65
N GLU A 390 -7.09 -10.52 10.38
CA GLU A 390 -5.82 -11.21 10.20
C GLU A 390 -5.32 -11.80 11.51
N ARG A 391 -4.44 -12.80 11.42
CA ARG A 391 -3.84 -13.42 12.60
C ARG A 391 -2.66 -12.57 13.08
N GLY A 392 -2.88 -11.77 14.12
CA GLY A 392 -1.85 -11.02 14.81
C GLY A 392 -1.12 -11.82 15.89
N ILE A 393 -0.05 -11.23 16.45
CA ILE A 393 0.77 -11.82 17.52
C ILE A 393 -0.07 -12.14 18.77
N GLY A 394 -1.12 -11.35 19.04
CA GLY A 394 -2.05 -11.51 20.16
C GLY A 394 -3.37 -12.22 19.82
N GLY A 395 -3.50 -12.82 18.63
CA GLY A 395 -4.75 -13.39 18.14
C GLY A 395 -5.31 -12.63 16.94
N ASP A 396 -6.58 -12.89 16.61
CA ASP A 396 -7.24 -12.26 15.46
C ASP A 396 -7.37 -10.73 15.70
N VAL A 397 -6.92 -9.92 14.74
CA VAL A 397 -7.02 -8.46 14.77
C VAL A 397 -7.70 -7.96 13.49
N ILE A 398 -8.47 -6.88 13.60
CA ILE A 398 -9.04 -6.21 12.42
C ILE A 398 -7.92 -5.38 11.78
N GLN A 399 -7.75 -5.55 10.48
CA GLN A 399 -6.73 -4.84 9.70
C GLN A 399 -6.91 -3.31 9.73
N CYS A 400 -5.85 -2.59 9.35
CA CYS A 400 -5.86 -1.13 9.19
C CYS A 400 -6.88 -0.64 8.14
N VAL A 401 -7.21 0.65 8.18
CA VAL A 401 -8.20 1.30 7.29
C VAL A 401 -7.94 1.04 5.80
N ASP A 402 -6.69 1.10 5.35
CA ASP A 402 -6.31 0.86 3.96
C ASP A 402 -6.58 -0.60 3.55
N GLY A 403 -6.25 -1.55 4.42
CA GLY A 403 -6.49 -2.98 4.18
C GLY A 403 -7.98 -3.30 4.10
N ARG A 404 -8.79 -2.68 4.96
CA ARG A 404 -10.26 -2.79 4.92
C ARG A 404 -10.83 -2.21 3.63
N ILE A 405 -10.48 -0.96 3.30
CA ILE A 405 -10.95 -0.30 2.07
C ILE A 405 -10.58 -1.08 0.82
N SER A 406 -9.35 -1.61 0.76
CA SER A 406 -8.88 -2.42 -0.37
C SER A 406 -9.73 -3.67 -0.57
N ARG A 407 -10.03 -4.41 0.50
CA ARG A 407 -10.90 -5.59 0.42
C ARG A 407 -12.32 -5.23 0.03
N MET A 408 -12.88 -4.20 0.65
CA MET A 408 -14.23 -3.74 0.36
C MET A 408 -14.34 -3.34 -1.12
N LEU A 409 -13.45 -2.49 -1.63
CA LEU A 409 -13.44 -2.14 -3.06
C LEU A 409 -13.18 -3.35 -3.95
N GLY A 410 -12.31 -4.26 -3.50
CA GLY A 410 -12.05 -5.56 -4.14
C GLY A 410 -13.33 -6.38 -4.37
N SER A 411 -14.35 -6.26 -3.50
CA SER A 411 -15.63 -6.96 -3.65
C SER A 411 -16.44 -6.54 -4.89
N LEU A 412 -16.14 -5.38 -5.49
CA LEU A 412 -16.73 -4.94 -6.75
C LEU A 412 -16.08 -5.62 -7.96
N SER A 413 -14.88 -6.18 -7.81
CA SER A 413 -14.10 -6.73 -8.92
C SER A 413 -14.84 -7.90 -9.59
N TRP A 414 -15.02 -7.81 -10.92
CA TRP A 414 -15.74 -8.79 -11.74
C TRP A 414 -17.24 -8.96 -11.42
N LEU A 415 -17.74 -8.20 -10.46
CA LEU A 415 -19.14 -8.23 -10.06
C LEU A 415 -19.84 -6.93 -10.40
N ASP A 416 -19.21 -5.75 -10.37
CA ASP A 416 -19.88 -4.48 -10.68
C ASP A 416 -20.31 -4.39 -12.16
N CYS A 417 -21.41 -3.68 -12.43
CA CYS A 417 -21.87 -3.36 -13.78
C CYS A 417 -20.97 -2.39 -14.53
N ASP A 418 -20.23 -1.57 -13.80
CA ASP A 418 -19.17 -0.75 -14.35
C ASP A 418 -17.85 -1.51 -14.27
N GLU A 419 -17.39 -2.00 -15.42
CA GLU A 419 -16.16 -2.78 -15.53
C GLU A 419 -14.91 -1.99 -15.15
N ARG A 420 -14.98 -0.64 -15.18
CA ARG A 420 -13.93 0.23 -14.65
C ARG A 420 -13.71 -0.03 -13.16
N ASN A 421 -14.73 -0.43 -12.41
CA ASN A 421 -14.54 -0.75 -10.99
C ASN A 421 -13.76 -2.04 -10.74
N TRP A 422 -13.36 -2.77 -11.77
CA TRP A 422 -12.53 -3.98 -11.64
C TRP A 422 -11.02 -3.67 -11.62
N GLU A 423 -10.62 -2.41 -11.83
CA GLU A 423 -9.23 -1.91 -11.92
C GLU A 423 -8.31 -2.39 -10.79
N MET A 424 -8.79 -2.42 -9.55
CA MET A 424 -7.97 -2.76 -8.38
C MET A 424 -7.35 -4.16 -8.47
N ARG A 425 -8.12 -5.14 -8.98
CA ARG A 425 -7.63 -6.52 -9.16
C ARG A 425 -6.88 -6.67 -10.48
N ARG A 426 -7.29 -5.92 -11.49
CA ARG A 426 -6.67 -5.89 -12.82
C ARG A 426 -5.19 -5.53 -12.71
N PHE A 427 -4.78 -4.50 -11.96
CA PHE A 427 -3.37 -4.07 -12.01
C PHE A 427 -2.35 -5.09 -11.48
N GLU A 428 -2.51 -5.60 -10.26
CA GLU A 428 -1.61 -6.62 -9.70
C GLU A 428 -1.62 -7.90 -10.57
N GLN A 429 -2.82 -8.31 -10.99
CA GLN A 429 -2.97 -9.43 -11.91
C GLN A 429 -2.26 -9.15 -13.24
N HIS A 430 -2.38 -7.95 -13.80
CA HIS A 430 -1.71 -7.55 -15.04
C HIS A 430 -0.21 -7.50 -14.89
N LYS A 431 0.33 -7.07 -13.76
CA LYS A 431 1.77 -7.11 -13.50
C LYS A 431 2.27 -8.55 -13.51
N ASN A 432 1.58 -9.46 -12.83
CA ASN A 432 1.90 -10.89 -12.82
C ASN A 432 1.75 -11.50 -14.22
N GLU A 433 0.63 -11.25 -14.91
CA GLU A 433 0.38 -11.68 -16.29
C GLU A 433 1.43 -11.14 -17.26
N ILE A 434 1.90 -9.90 -17.09
CA ILE A 434 2.98 -9.31 -17.89
C ILE A 434 4.27 -10.09 -17.69
N PHE A 435 4.62 -10.45 -16.46
CA PHE A 435 5.82 -11.25 -16.20
C PHE A 435 5.68 -12.68 -16.74
N GLU A 436 4.51 -13.31 -16.59
CA GLU A 436 4.22 -14.63 -17.18
C GLU A 436 4.33 -14.57 -18.71
N LYS A 437 3.69 -13.59 -19.36
CA LYS A 437 3.76 -13.41 -20.82
C LYS A 437 5.13 -13.00 -21.30
N ALA A 438 5.90 -12.23 -20.52
CA ALA A 438 7.30 -11.95 -20.84
C ALA A 438 8.12 -13.25 -20.85
N ALA A 439 7.91 -14.16 -19.89
CA ALA A 439 8.51 -15.48 -19.89
C ALA A 439 8.15 -16.27 -21.15
N GLU A 440 6.86 -16.27 -21.52
CA GLU A 440 6.35 -16.93 -22.73
C GLU A 440 6.98 -16.37 -24.01
N ILE A 441 7.07 -15.04 -24.14
CA ILE A 441 7.70 -14.36 -25.27
C ILE A 441 9.18 -14.70 -25.38
N ILE A 442 9.90 -14.77 -24.26
CA ILE A 442 11.32 -15.14 -24.23
C ILE A 442 11.47 -16.59 -24.70
N LYS A 443 10.67 -17.51 -24.14
CA LYS A 443 10.69 -18.93 -24.52
C LYS A 443 10.32 -19.15 -25.99
N ALA A 444 9.31 -18.44 -26.49
CA ALA A 444 8.90 -18.50 -27.89
C ALA A 444 9.98 -17.96 -28.83
N SER A 445 10.55 -16.79 -28.50
CA SER A 445 11.66 -16.19 -29.26
C SER A 445 12.91 -17.08 -29.28
N ALA A 446 13.17 -17.79 -28.17
CA ALA A 446 14.28 -18.74 -28.09
C ALA A 446 14.02 -19.99 -28.95
N ALA A 447 12.79 -20.51 -28.94
CA ALA A 447 12.38 -21.65 -29.77
C ALA A 447 12.37 -21.33 -31.27
N GLU A 448 11.92 -20.14 -31.67
CA GLU A 448 12.01 -19.63 -33.04
C GLU A 448 13.48 -19.56 -33.49
N ALA A 449 14.34 -18.95 -32.69
CA ALA A 449 15.78 -18.88 -32.95
C ALA A 449 16.44 -20.27 -33.06
N ALA A 450 16.09 -21.21 -32.17
CA ALA A 450 16.67 -22.55 -32.11
C ALA A 450 16.27 -23.44 -33.30
N ASN A 451 15.04 -23.31 -33.81
CA ASN A 451 14.44 -24.29 -34.72
C ASN A 451 14.18 -23.75 -36.14
N GLN A 452 13.88 -22.45 -36.29
CA GLN A 452 13.34 -21.89 -37.53
C GLN A 452 14.33 -21.01 -38.29
N ASN A 453 15.42 -20.58 -37.66
CA ASN A 453 16.40 -19.72 -38.32
C ASN A 453 17.41 -20.53 -39.15
N GLU A 454 17.93 -20.00 -40.25
CA GLU A 454 19.01 -20.66 -41.02
C GLU A 454 20.41 -20.37 -40.43
N ASP A 455 20.56 -19.27 -39.69
CA ASP A 455 21.81 -18.87 -39.05
C ASP A 455 22.15 -19.78 -37.86
N ALA A 456 23.21 -20.58 -38.04
CA ALA A 456 23.70 -21.51 -37.02
C ALA A 456 24.12 -20.81 -35.72
N ALA A 457 24.58 -19.56 -35.77
CA ALA A 457 24.94 -18.80 -34.58
C ALA A 457 23.68 -18.44 -33.78
N LEU A 458 22.61 -18.00 -34.45
CA LEU A 458 21.34 -17.69 -33.81
C LEU A 458 20.65 -18.95 -33.26
N LYS A 459 20.80 -20.11 -33.92
CA LYS A 459 20.33 -21.39 -33.35
C LYS A 459 20.98 -21.70 -32.01
N ARG A 460 22.28 -21.43 -31.86
CA ARG A 460 22.98 -21.63 -30.59
C ARG A 460 22.47 -20.68 -29.51
N VAL A 461 22.21 -19.41 -29.83
CA VAL A 461 21.56 -18.45 -28.92
C VAL A 461 20.19 -19.00 -28.46
N GLY A 462 19.32 -19.40 -29.40
CA GLY A 462 18.01 -19.92 -29.03
C GLY A 462 18.09 -21.16 -28.12
N ARG A 463 19.01 -22.09 -28.43
CA ARG A 463 19.22 -23.28 -27.60
C ARG A 463 19.76 -22.94 -26.21
N SER A 464 20.62 -21.93 -26.04
CA SER A 464 21.19 -21.60 -24.73
C SER A 464 20.12 -21.08 -23.76
N TYR A 465 19.13 -20.35 -24.28
CA TYR A 465 17.98 -19.87 -23.50
C TYR A 465 16.91 -20.92 -23.25
N LEU A 466 16.90 -22.02 -24.00
CA LEU A 466 16.03 -23.18 -23.75
C LEU A 466 16.67 -24.24 -22.85
N ALA A 467 18.00 -24.22 -22.70
CA ALA A 467 18.70 -25.12 -21.80
C ALA A 467 18.24 -24.87 -20.36
N THR A 468 18.01 -25.97 -19.65
CA THR A 468 17.61 -25.97 -18.24
C THR A 468 18.75 -26.42 -17.34
N THR A 469 19.78 -27.05 -17.91
CA THR A 469 20.94 -27.57 -17.18
C THR A 469 22.27 -27.16 -17.82
N GLN A 470 23.34 -27.17 -17.04
CA GLN A 470 24.71 -26.95 -17.52
C GLN A 470 25.17 -28.02 -18.51
N ALA A 471 24.71 -29.27 -18.34
CA ALA A 471 25.03 -30.36 -19.27
C ALA A 471 24.44 -30.09 -20.67
N GLU A 472 23.20 -29.62 -20.75
CA GLU A 472 22.59 -29.19 -22.01
C GLU A 472 23.34 -27.98 -22.61
N LEU A 473 23.73 -27.01 -21.77
CA LEU A 473 24.47 -25.84 -22.21
C LEU A 473 25.83 -26.20 -22.82
N ALA A 474 26.57 -27.12 -22.20
CA ALA A 474 27.86 -27.59 -22.69
C ALA A 474 27.78 -28.24 -24.08
N GLN A 475 26.65 -28.87 -24.43
CA GLN A 475 26.44 -29.51 -25.73
C GLN A 475 26.18 -28.50 -26.87
N ILE A 476 25.76 -27.27 -26.55
CA ILE A 476 25.42 -26.24 -27.55
C ILE A 476 26.67 -25.61 -28.16
N GLY A 477 27.76 -25.54 -27.39
CA GLY A 477 29.00 -24.87 -27.78
C GLY A 477 28.95 -23.35 -27.60
N ALA A 478 29.96 -22.65 -28.14
CA ALA A 478 30.10 -21.21 -27.96
C ALA A 478 28.96 -20.42 -28.63
N VAL A 479 28.36 -19.51 -27.85
CA VAL A 479 27.33 -18.57 -28.31
C VAL A 479 28.02 -17.32 -28.85
N ASP A 480 27.55 -16.83 -30.01
CA ASP A 480 28.03 -15.57 -30.58
C ASP A 480 27.39 -14.39 -29.84
N VAL A 481 28.22 -13.60 -29.15
CA VAL A 481 27.79 -12.48 -28.31
C VAL A 481 27.08 -11.38 -29.10
N ALA A 482 27.48 -11.12 -30.35
CA ALA A 482 26.82 -10.12 -31.19
C ALA A 482 25.42 -10.60 -31.57
N LYS A 483 25.28 -11.87 -31.95
CA LYS A 483 23.98 -12.48 -32.27
C LYS A 483 23.06 -12.57 -31.07
N GLU A 484 23.61 -12.88 -29.89
CA GLU A 484 22.87 -12.87 -28.64
C GLU A 484 22.33 -11.48 -28.32
N LYS A 485 23.17 -10.44 -28.43
CA LYS A 485 22.76 -9.04 -28.23
C LYS A 485 21.63 -8.62 -29.17
N ASP A 486 21.74 -8.98 -30.45
CA ASP A 486 20.70 -8.67 -31.45
C ASP A 486 19.38 -9.39 -31.14
N TRP A 487 19.45 -10.67 -30.74
CA TRP A 487 18.28 -11.45 -30.33
C TRP A 487 17.62 -10.89 -29.06
N ILE A 488 18.42 -10.50 -28.05
CA ILE A 488 17.92 -9.85 -26.83
C ILE A 488 17.21 -8.54 -27.19
N ALA A 489 17.81 -7.71 -28.03
CA ALA A 489 17.22 -6.44 -28.45
C ALA A 489 15.86 -6.65 -29.15
N ALA A 490 15.79 -7.60 -30.09
CA ALA A 490 14.55 -7.95 -30.78
C ALA A 490 13.48 -8.50 -29.82
N THR A 491 13.87 -9.36 -28.87
CA THR A 491 12.94 -9.93 -27.89
C THR A 491 12.41 -8.86 -26.92
N ARG A 492 13.27 -7.92 -26.48
CA ARG A 492 12.84 -6.77 -25.67
C ARG A 492 11.84 -5.87 -26.41
N VAL A 493 11.97 -5.71 -27.73
CA VAL A 493 10.95 -4.99 -28.53
C VAL A 493 9.61 -5.72 -28.48
N ARG A 494 9.57 -7.06 -28.62
CA ARG A 494 8.33 -7.85 -28.50
C ARG A 494 7.69 -7.73 -27.12
N ILE A 495 8.48 -7.86 -26.05
CA ILE A 495 7.99 -7.67 -24.67
C ILE A 495 7.44 -6.25 -24.52
N GLY A 496 8.16 -5.25 -25.02
CA GLY A 496 7.75 -3.86 -24.94
C GLY A 496 6.42 -3.59 -25.66
N GLN A 497 6.24 -4.13 -26.85
CA GLN A 497 4.97 -4.05 -27.59
C GLN A 497 3.82 -4.73 -26.85
N MET A 498 4.07 -5.89 -26.23
CA MET A 498 3.07 -6.58 -25.41
C MET A 498 2.63 -5.73 -24.22
N VAL A 499 3.58 -5.11 -23.50
CA VAL A 499 3.25 -4.22 -22.37
C VAL A 499 2.50 -2.97 -22.84
N ASP A 500 2.89 -2.38 -23.98
CA ASP A 500 2.19 -1.21 -24.55
C ASP A 500 0.75 -1.56 -24.96
N GLN A 501 0.51 -2.75 -25.52
CA GLN A 501 -0.84 -3.24 -25.85
C GLN A 501 -1.69 -3.47 -24.59
N TYR A 502 -1.08 -4.01 -23.52
CA TYR A 502 -1.74 -4.13 -22.22
C TYR A 502 -2.14 -2.77 -21.66
N ALA A 503 -1.21 -1.81 -21.66
CA ALA A 503 -1.46 -0.45 -21.20
C ALA A 503 -2.57 0.23 -22.03
N ALA A 504 -2.57 0.05 -23.35
CA ALA A 504 -3.62 0.59 -24.21
C ALA A 504 -4.99 -0.06 -23.94
N THR A 505 -5.04 -1.36 -23.69
CA THR A 505 -6.28 -2.07 -23.33
C THR A 505 -6.81 -1.60 -21.98
N LEU A 506 -5.91 -1.39 -21.01
CA LEU A 506 -6.23 -0.82 -19.72
C LEU A 506 -6.76 0.60 -19.86
N ASP A 507 -6.10 1.47 -20.63
CA ASP A 507 -6.54 2.84 -20.84
C ASP A 507 -7.89 2.91 -21.58
N GLN A 508 -8.15 2.01 -22.54
CA GLN A 508 -9.46 1.92 -23.20
C GLN A 508 -10.58 1.48 -22.25
N THR A 509 -10.29 0.54 -21.36
CA THR A 509 -11.30 0.01 -20.42
C THR A 509 -11.41 0.83 -19.14
N ALA A 510 -10.40 1.64 -18.84
CA ALA A 510 -10.19 2.33 -17.57
C ALA A 510 -9.23 3.55 -17.75
N PRO A 511 -9.64 4.62 -18.45
CA PRO A 511 -8.74 5.72 -18.81
C PRO A 511 -8.09 6.39 -17.59
N GLY A 512 -6.77 6.61 -17.65
CA GLY A 512 -6.02 7.38 -16.65
C GLY A 512 -5.81 6.70 -15.29
N THR A 513 -6.13 5.41 -15.18
CA THR A 513 -6.12 4.69 -13.89
C THR A 513 -4.76 4.14 -13.50
N VAL A 514 -3.92 3.84 -14.50
CA VAL A 514 -2.53 3.44 -14.30
C VAL A 514 -1.61 4.62 -14.66
N PRO A 515 -0.78 5.09 -13.72
CA PRO A 515 0.20 6.12 -14.03
C PRO A 515 1.17 5.65 -15.13
N LYS A 516 1.41 6.49 -16.15
CA LYS A 516 2.34 6.16 -17.26
C LYS A 516 3.74 5.74 -16.76
N HIS A 517 4.22 6.36 -15.68
CA HIS A 517 5.51 6.01 -15.07
C HIS A 517 5.52 4.58 -14.51
N ALA A 518 4.39 4.08 -13.99
CA ALA A 518 4.27 2.71 -13.49
C ALA A 518 4.37 1.67 -14.63
N ILE A 519 3.72 1.94 -15.78
CA ILE A 519 3.87 1.12 -16.98
C ILE A 519 5.31 1.11 -17.49
N GLY A 520 5.97 2.28 -17.53
CA GLY A 520 7.38 2.38 -17.90
C GLY A 520 8.28 1.55 -16.97
N GLY A 521 8.00 1.58 -15.67
CA GLY A 521 8.69 0.77 -14.66
C GLY A 521 8.51 -0.74 -14.89
N ILE A 522 7.26 -1.20 -15.10
CA ILE A 522 6.95 -2.61 -15.36
C ILE A 522 7.61 -3.07 -16.67
N LYS A 523 7.54 -2.27 -17.73
CA LYS A 523 8.17 -2.55 -19.03
C LYS A 523 9.67 -2.74 -18.89
N LYS A 524 10.34 -1.85 -18.15
CA LYS A 524 11.78 -1.93 -17.88
C LYS A 524 12.13 -3.20 -17.11
N GLU A 525 11.34 -3.53 -16.08
CA GLU A 525 11.54 -4.72 -15.26
C GLU A 525 11.33 -6.01 -16.04
N ALA A 526 10.25 -6.13 -16.83
CA ALA A 526 10.00 -7.30 -17.68
C ALA A 526 11.12 -7.51 -18.72
N CYS A 527 11.58 -6.43 -19.37
CA CYS A 527 12.71 -6.47 -20.30
C CYS A 527 14.05 -6.81 -19.62
N SER A 528 14.13 -6.66 -18.30
CA SER A 528 15.35 -6.93 -17.54
C SER A 528 15.58 -8.42 -17.28
N ALA A 529 14.61 -9.29 -17.58
CA ALA A 529 14.78 -10.73 -17.48
C ALA A 529 15.83 -11.29 -18.47
N LEU A 530 16.01 -10.61 -19.62
CA LEU A 530 17.09 -10.84 -20.59
C LEU A 530 18.28 -9.94 -20.29
#